data_AF-A0A972U2L6-F1
#
_entry.id   AF-A0A972U2L6-F1
#
_cell.length_a   1.000
_cell.length_b   1.000
_cell.length_c   1.000
_cell.angle_alpha   90.00
_cell.angle_beta   90.00
_cell.angle_gamma   90.00
#
_symmetry.space_group_name_H-M   'P 1'
#
loop_
_entity.id
_entity.type
_entity.pdbx_description
1 polymer ?
#
loop_
_entity_poly.entity_id
_entity_poly.type
_entity_poly.pdbx_seq_one_letter_code
_entity_poly.pdbx_strand_id
1 'polypeptide(L)'
;MTEGPLSDTVAQEDTPDARVILVGKPDCHLCDDARRVISAVCDDLGVSWGERSILDDPELADEFWDQIPVTLIDGSIHNIYRVDESRLRAKLMG
;
A
#
# COMPACT_ATOMS: atom_id res chain seq x y z
N MET A 1 21.85 23.87 26.61
CA MET A 1 22.36 24.06 25.24
C MET A 1 21.86 22.85 24.48
N THR A 2 20.53 22.72 24.32
CA THR A 2 19.75 23.23 23.16
C THR A 2 20.36 22.60 21.91
N GLU A 3 19.71 21.62 21.26
CA GLU A 3 18.49 21.77 20.48
C GLU A 3 17.65 20.47 20.46
N GLY A 4 16.33 20.60 20.59
CA GLY A 4 15.40 19.88 19.70
C GLY A 4 14.53 20.96 19.01
N PRO A 5 13.60 20.62 18.11
CA PRO A 5 13.36 19.39 17.33
C PRO A 5 13.47 19.68 15.80
N LEU A 6 13.13 18.73 14.91
CA LEU A 6 12.64 18.85 13.50
C LEU A 6 13.26 17.82 12.54
N SER A 7 12.50 16.76 12.22
CA SER A 7 12.22 16.41 10.82
C SER A 7 10.95 15.56 10.80
N ASP A 8 9.84 16.25 10.58
CA ASP A 8 8.59 15.70 10.08
C ASP A 8 8.87 15.23 8.63
N THR A 9 9.45 14.04 8.47
CA THR A 9 9.67 13.44 7.14
C THR A 9 8.56 12.42 6.91
N VAL A 10 7.42 12.92 6.45
CA VAL A 10 6.47 12.10 5.71
C VAL A 10 7.11 11.73 4.36
N ALA A 11 7.65 10.52 4.22
CA ALA A 11 7.84 9.78 2.96
C ALA A 11 8.67 8.50 3.16
N GLN A 12 8.14 7.53 3.91
CA GLN A 12 8.14 6.11 3.54
C GLN A 12 7.51 5.32 4.68
N GLU A 13 6.25 4.93 4.51
CA GLU A 13 5.60 3.96 5.38
C GLU A 13 6.03 2.55 4.92
N ASP A 14 7.34 2.31 5.08
CA ASP A 14 7.94 1.00 5.01
C ASP A 14 7.60 0.23 6.28
N THR A 15 6.33 -0.13 6.45
CA THR A 15 5.90 -1.03 7.52
C THR A 15 5.99 -2.46 6.99
N PRO A 16 7.09 -3.22 7.21
CA PRO A 16 7.17 -4.62 6.78
C PRO A 16 6.10 -5.51 7.42
N ASP A 17 5.52 -5.05 8.54
CA ASP A 17 4.43 -5.69 9.27
C ASP A 17 3.04 -5.09 8.96
N ALA A 18 2.91 -4.25 7.94
CA ALA A 18 1.57 -3.78 7.54
C ALA A 18 0.78 -4.96 6.98
N ARG A 19 -0.45 -5.11 7.47
CA ARG A 19 -1.35 -6.18 7.03
C ARG A 19 -1.74 -6.04 5.58
N VAL A 20 -1.90 -4.81 5.10
CA VAL A 20 -2.24 -4.49 3.70
C VAL A 20 -1.07 -3.76 3.03
N ILE A 21 -0.59 -4.26 1.90
CA ILE A 21 0.47 -3.61 1.12
C ILE A 21 -0.07 -3.27 -0.27
N LEU A 22 0.07 -2.02 -0.70
CA LEU A 22 -0.13 -1.61 -2.08
C LEU A 22 1.21 -1.57 -2.80
N VAL A 23 1.42 -2.46 -3.75
CA VAL A 23 2.56 -2.43 -4.68
C VAL A 23 2.19 -1.60 -5.90
N GLY A 24 2.99 -0.58 -6.19
CA GLY A 24 2.70 0.37 -7.26
C GLY A 24 3.92 1.17 -7.70
N LYS A 25 3.66 2.30 -8.36
CA LYS A 25 4.69 3.28 -8.73
C LYS A 25 4.13 4.70 -8.65
N PRO A 26 4.97 5.74 -8.47
CA PRO A 26 4.56 7.12 -8.63
C PRO A 26 4.04 7.39 -10.05
N ASP A 27 3.24 8.45 -10.19
CA ASP A 27 2.62 8.86 -11.45
C ASP A 27 1.85 7.71 -12.12
N CYS A 28 0.96 7.06 -11.35
CA CYS A 28 0.07 6.02 -11.84
C CYS A 28 -1.33 6.25 -11.29
N HIS A 29 -2.26 6.67 -12.16
CA HIS A 29 -3.64 6.96 -11.77
C HIS A 29 -4.36 5.78 -11.12
N LEU A 30 -4.10 4.55 -11.59
CA LEU A 30 -4.68 3.35 -10.98
C LEU A 30 -4.16 3.13 -9.56
N CYS A 31 -2.87 3.42 -9.31
CA CYS A 31 -2.30 3.35 -7.96
C CYS A 31 -2.92 4.41 -7.04
N ASP A 32 -3.17 5.62 -7.56
CA ASP A 32 -3.83 6.68 -6.77
C ASP A 32 -5.26 6.29 -6.37
N ASP A 33 -6.03 5.71 -7.28
CA ASP A 33 -7.37 5.23 -6.99
C ASP A 33 -7.34 4.07 -5.98
N ALA A 34 -6.42 3.11 -6.15
CA ALA A 34 -6.20 2.02 -5.22
C ALA A 34 -5.84 2.53 -3.80
N ARG A 35 -4.93 3.50 -3.71
CA ARG A 35 -4.50 4.12 -2.45
C ARG A 35 -5.66 4.74 -1.69
N ARG A 36 -6.52 5.51 -2.38
CA ARG A 36 -7.71 6.12 -1.76
C ARG A 36 -8.63 5.08 -1.15
N VAL A 37 -8.90 3.99 -1.87
CA VAL A 37 -9.78 2.91 -1.39
C VAL A 37 -9.14 2.17 -0.22
N ILE A 38 -7.86 1.81 -0.32
CA ILE A 38 -7.14 1.08 0.74
C ILE A 38 -7.08 1.92 2.01
N SER A 39 -6.65 3.19 1.93
CA SER A 39 -6.62 4.09 3.08
C SER A 39 -7.99 4.17 3.74
N ALA A 40 -9.03 4.51 2.98
CA ALA A 40 -10.38 4.66 3.53
C ALA A 40 -10.89 3.41 4.25
N VAL A 41 -10.66 2.22 3.69
CA VAL A 41 -11.06 0.96 4.33
C VAL A 41 -10.20 0.64 5.55
N CYS A 42 -8.89 0.82 5.45
CA CYS A 42 -7.98 0.49 6.54
C CYS A 42 -8.17 1.44 7.73
N ASP A 43 -8.41 2.72 7.48
CA ASP A 43 -8.78 3.71 8.49
C ASP A 43 -10.10 3.35 9.18
N ASP A 44 -11.13 2.96 8.43
CA ASP A 44 -12.45 2.55 8.96
C ASP A 44 -12.35 1.29 9.84
N LEU A 45 -11.44 0.37 9.50
CA LEU A 45 -11.27 -0.91 10.20
C LEU A 45 -10.14 -0.92 11.24
N GLY A 46 -9.37 0.17 11.36
CA GLY A 46 -8.18 0.23 12.21
C GLY A 46 -7.09 -0.78 11.82
N VAL A 47 -6.97 -1.08 10.52
CA VAL A 47 -5.99 -2.03 9.97
C VAL A 47 -4.75 -1.26 9.50
N SER A 48 -3.55 -1.80 9.76
CA SER A 48 -2.31 -1.22 9.23
C SER A 48 -2.18 -1.47 7.73
N TRP A 49 -1.79 -0.43 7.00
CA TRP A 49 -1.46 -0.55 5.59
C TRP A 49 -0.18 0.24 5.24
N GLY A 50 0.43 -0.10 4.11
CA GLY A 50 1.62 0.58 3.61
C GLY A 50 1.77 0.42 2.09
N GLU A 51 2.79 1.07 1.54
CA GLU A 51 3.05 1.07 0.10
C GLU A 51 4.46 0.60 -0.22
N ARG A 52 4.60 -0.10 -1.35
CA ARG A 52 5.90 -0.50 -1.90
C ARG A 52 5.98 -0.09 -3.36
N SER A 53 7.12 0.44 -3.77
CA SER A 53 7.33 0.77 -5.17
C SER A 53 8.11 -0.32 -5.89
N ILE A 54 7.63 -0.69 -7.09
CA ILE A 54 8.43 -1.47 -8.04
C ILE A 54 9.68 -0.73 -8.53
N LEU A 55 9.80 0.58 -8.29
CA LEU A 55 10.99 1.35 -8.67
C LEU A 55 12.13 1.20 -7.65
N ASP A 56 11.80 0.88 -6.40
CA ASP A 56 12.74 0.77 -5.30
C ASP A 56 13.14 -0.68 -5.02
N ASP A 57 12.36 -1.65 -5.52
CA ASP A 57 12.55 -3.07 -5.30
C ASP A 57 12.56 -3.85 -6.64
N PRO A 58 13.72 -4.40 -7.05
CA PRO A 58 13.84 -5.14 -8.30
C PRO A 58 13.08 -6.47 -8.30
N GLU A 59 12.82 -7.08 -7.15
CA GLU A 59 12.03 -8.32 -7.06
C GLU A 59 10.56 -8.01 -7.32
N LEU A 60 10.03 -6.93 -6.75
CA LEU A 60 8.67 -6.46 -7.05
C LEU A 60 8.54 -6.00 -8.50
N ALA A 61 9.58 -5.41 -9.09
CA ALA A 61 9.58 -5.05 -10.50
C ALA A 61 9.47 -6.29 -11.39
N ASP A 62 10.29 -7.31 -11.16
CA ASP A 62 10.27 -8.54 -11.95
C ASP A 62 8.89 -9.23 -11.89
N GLU A 63 8.28 -9.27 -10.70
CA GLU A 63 7.01 -9.97 -10.49
C GLU A 63 5.78 -9.15 -10.94
N PHE A 64 5.77 -7.83 -10.72
CA PHE A 64 4.55 -7.02 -10.78
C PHE A 64 4.56 -5.85 -11.77
N TRP A 65 5.64 -5.58 -12.52
CA TRP A 65 5.73 -4.35 -13.32
C TRP A 65 4.54 -4.09 -14.26
N ASP A 66 4.00 -5.13 -14.90
CA ASP A 66 2.86 -5.06 -15.82
C ASP A 66 1.50 -5.23 -15.13
N GLN A 67 1.51 -5.51 -13.82
CA GLN A 67 0.34 -5.93 -13.03
C GLN A 67 -0.07 -4.88 -11.99
N ILE A 68 0.73 -3.83 -11.79
CA ILE A 68 0.40 -2.77 -10.83
C ILE A 68 -0.91 -2.03 -11.19
N PRO A 69 -1.67 -1.56 -10.19
CA PRO A 69 -1.48 -1.76 -8.76
C PRO A 69 -1.78 -3.19 -8.29
N VAL A 70 -0.97 -3.71 -7.38
CA VAL A 70 -1.20 -5.00 -6.71
C VAL A 70 -1.46 -4.76 -5.23
N THR A 71 -2.50 -5.37 -4.69
CA THR A 71 -2.78 -5.33 -3.24
C THR A 71 -2.45 -6.67 -2.63
N LEU A 72 -1.58 -6.67 -1.63
CA LEU A 72 -1.27 -7.83 -0.80
C LEU A 72 -1.99 -7.68 0.54
N ILE A 73 -2.52 -8.78 1.05
CA ILE A 73 -3.08 -8.88 2.41
C ILE A 73 -2.40 -10.05 3.08
N ASP A 74 -1.77 -9.81 4.23
CA ASP A 74 -1.01 -10.82 4.97
C ASP A 74 0.01 -11.55 4.05
N GLY A 75 0.67 -10.79 3.15
CA GLY A 75 1.64 -11.29 2.17
C GLY A 75 1.05 -12.02 0.95
N SER A 76 -0.27 -12.19 0.87
CA SER A 76 -0.94 -12.86 -0.26
C SER A 76 -1.60 -11.87 -1.20
N ILE A 77 -1.47 -12.08 -2.52
CA ILE A 77 -2.15 -11.26 -3.53
C ILE A 77 -3.66 -11.33 -3.33
N HIS A 78 -4.27 -10.16 -3.14
CA HIS A 78 -5.70 -9.99 -3.03
C HIS A 78 -6.33 -9.49 -4.35
N ASN A 79 -5.74 -8.45 -4.94
CA ASN A 79 -6.22 -7.86 -6.19
C ASN A 79 -5.05 -7.36 -7.06
N ILE A 80 -5.30 -7.30 -8.36
CA ILE A 80 -4.40 -6.81 -9.39
C ILE A 80 -5.19 -5.83 -10.26
N TYR A 81 -4.56 -4.77 -10.76
CA TYR A 81 -5.09 -3.68 -11.61
C TYR A 81 -6.11 -2.73 -10.97
N ARG A 82 -7.07 -3.26 -10.19
CA ARG A 82 -8.12 -2.45 -9.57
C ARG A 82 -8.40 -2.98 -8.18
N VAL A 83 -8.54 -2.09 -7.21
CA VAL A 83 -8.99 -2.44 -5.86
C VAL A 83 -10.51 -2.28 -5.80
N ASP A 84 -11.20 -3.34 -5.35
CA ASP A 84 -12.62 -3.28 -5.06
C ASP A 84 -12.82 -3.12 -3.55
N GLU A 85 -13.46 -2.01 -3.15
CA GLU A 85 -13.66 -1.68 -1.73
C GLU A 85 -14.44 -2.78 -0.99
N SER A 86 -15.49 -3.31 -1.61
CA SER A 86 -16.37 -4.29 -0.96
C SER A 86 -15.64 -5.61 -0.74
N ARG A 87 -14.85 -6.07 -1.72
CA ARG A 87 -14.03 -7.28 -1.60
C ARG A 87 -12.90 -7.11 -0.59
N LEU A 88 -12.28 -5.93 -0.56
CA LEU A 88 -11.25 -5.59 0.42
C LEU A 88 -11.80 -5.64 1.85
N ARG A 89 -12.92 -4.93 2.10
CA ARG A 89 -13.62 -4.95 3.40
C ARG A 89 -13.98 -6.37 3.83
N ALA A 90 -14.61 -7.14 2.94
CA ALA A 90 -15.00 -8.52 3.24
C ALA A 90 -13.79 -9.38 3.63
N LYS A 91 -12.66 -9.23 2.93
CA LYS A 91 -11.45 -9.98 3.23
C LYS A 91 -10.80 -9.58 4.55
N LEU A 92 -10.88 -8.31 4.95
CA LEU A 92 -10.29 -7.81 6.19
C LEU A 92 -11.12 -8.12 7.44
N MET A 93 -12.44 -8.23 7.29
CA MET A 93 -13.36 -8.56 8.38
C MET A 93 -13.47 -10.07 8.68
N GLY A 94 -13.22 -10.93 7.68
CA GLY A 94 -13.28 -12.40 7.81
C GLY A 94 -14.66 -12.98 7.49
#